data_AF-A0A9D5FRB5-F1
#
_entry.id   AF-A0A9D5FRB5-F1
#
_cell.length_a   1.000
_cell.length_b   1.000
_cell.length_c   1.000
_cell.angle_alpha   90.00
_cell.angle_beta   90.00
_cell.angle_gamma   90.00
#
_symmetry.space_group_name_H-M   'P 1'
#
loop_
_entity.id
_entity.type
_entity.pdbx_description
1 polymer ?
#
loop_
_entity_poly.entity_id
_entity_poly.type
_entity_poly.pdbx_seq_one_letter_code
_entity_poly.pdbx_strand_id
1 'polypeptide(L)'
;MRRSEINSAIREAGRAFRRHGWVLPPNPNWDVTDFGLGNFKKCGLVLVNLAEQPEYCEKVMYVGRNQVTPEHYHAAKKEDIICRWGRLAIDLRSRKRAVRLQVNGEYRNVPTGKPLVLRSGERVTLVRRVAHEFRALSKYAIVGEVSTANDDRHDNYFKNKEVGRFSRIVEDEKPLVKLVSDK
;
A
#
# COMPACT_ATOMS: atom_id res chain seq x y z
N MET A 1 -13.16 -10.65 4.32
CA MET A 1 -13.92 -9.39 4.14
C MET A 1 -15.31 -9.64 3.60
N ARG A 2 -16.30 -8.86 4.02
CA ARG A 2 -17.63 -8.81 3.38
C ARG A 2 -17.58 -7.96 2.12
N ARG A 3 -18.34 -8.30 1.08
CA ARG A 3 -18.43 -7.50 -0.16
C ARG A 3 -18.94 -6.09 0.11
N SER A 4 -19.85 -5.92 1.06
CA SER A 4 -20.32 -4.61 1.52
C SER A 4 -19.21 -3.73 2.10
N GLU A 5 -18.29 -4.32 2.86
CA GLU A 5 -17.11 -3.63 3.41
C GLU A 5 -16.14 -3.21 2.29
N ILE A 6 -15.88 -4.10 1.32
CA ILE A 6 -15.09 -3.82 0.11
C ILE A 6 -15.71 -2.67 -0.68
N ASN A 7 -17.02 -2.71 -0.94
CA ASN A 7 -17.74 -1.69 -1.67
C ASN A 7 -17.68 -0.33 -0.94
N SER A 8 -17.78 -0.33 0.40
CA SER A 8 -17.59 0.88 1.21
C SER A 8 -16.18 1.45 1.07
N ALA A 9 -15.15 0.60 1.15
CA ALA A 9 -13.75 0.99 1.01
C ALA A 9 -13.46 1.61 -0.36
N ILE A 10 -13.97 1.02 -1.44
CA ILE A 10 -13.85 1.55 -2.81
C ILE A 10 -14.54 2.92 -2.93
N ARG A 11 -15.75 3.07 -2.40
CA ARG A 11 -16.46 4.37 -2.43
C ARG A 11 -15.69 5.44 -1.67
N GLU A 12 -15.10 5.09 -0.53
CA GLU A 12 -14.31 6.01 0.29
C GLU A 12 -13.01 6.44 -0.41
N ALA A 13 -12.22 5.46 -0.88
CA ALA A 13 -11.01 5.71 -1.64
C ALA A 13 -11.29 6.53 -2.90
N GLY A 14 -12.31 6.14 -3.68
CA GLY A 14 -12.71 6.85 -4.89
C GLY A 14 -13.14 8.30 -4.64
N ARG A 15 -13.83 8.59 -3.53
CA ARG A 15 -14.13 9.99 -3.13
C ARG A 15 -12.86 10.76 -2.75
N ALA A 16 -11.93 10.12 -2.04
CA ALA A 16 -10.68 10.74 -1.65
C ALA A 16 -9.80 11.06 -2.87
N PHE A 17 -9.68 10.13 -3.81
CA PHE A 17 -8.97 10.32 -5.08
C PHE A 17 -9.56 11.50 -5.87
N ARG A 18 -10.87 11.51 -6.13
CA ARG A 18 -11.53 12.61 -6.85
C ARG A 18 -11.36 13.97 -6.17
N ARG A 19 -11.50 14.01 -4.84
CA ARG A 19 -11.34 15.25 -4.05
C ARG A 19 -9.97 15.90 -4.26
N HIS A 20 -8.94 15.09 -4.47
CA HIS A 20 -7.56 15.54 -4.61
C HIS A 20 -7.06 15.46 -6.06
N GLY A 21 -7.97 15.48 -7.03
CA GLY A 21 -7.63 15.57 -8.46
C GLY A 21 -7.08 14.28 -9.08
N TRP A 22 -7.14 13.14 -8.39
CA TRP A 22 -6.76 11.85 -8.97
C TRP A 22 -7.90 11.31 -9.82
N VAL A 23 -7.75 11.46 -11.14
CA VAL A 23 -8.64 10.87 -12.14
C VAL A 23 -8.15 9.45 -12.43
N LEU A 24 -9.02 8.46 -12.22
CA LEU A 24 -8.70 7.06 -12.49
C LEU A 24 -8.97 6.72 -13.97
N PRO A 25 -8.25 5.73 -14.54
CA PRO A 25 -8.52 5.26 -15.89
C PRO A 25 -9.93 4.67 -16.03
N PRO A 26 -10.45 4.55 -17.26
CA PRO A 26 -11.63 3.72 -17.52
C PRO A 26 -11.40 2.30 -16.99
N ASN A 27 -12.42 1.71 -16.35
CA ASN A 27 -12.35 0.37 -15.75
C ASN A 27 -11.12 0.17 -14.84
N PRO A 28 -10.97 0.94 -13.74
CA PRO A 28 -9.78 0.86 -12.90
C PRO A 28 -9.59 -0.53 -12.30
N ASN A 29 -8.35 -1.00 -12.25
CA ASN A 29 -8.01 -2.31 -11.71
C ASN A 29 -7.85 -2.24 -10.18
N TRP A 30 -8.96 -2.42 -9.45
CA TRP A 30 -9.02 -2.27 -7.99
C TRP A 30 -8.50 -3.50 -7.24
N ASP A 31 -7.85 -3.27 -6.11
CA ASP A 31 -7.49 -4.29 -5.13
C ASP A 31 -7.78 -3.78 -3.72
N VAL A 32 -8.39 -4.65 -2.92
CA VAL A 32 -8.80 -4.37 -1.54
C VAL A 32 -8.45 -5.58 -0.70
N THR A 33 -7.68 -5.36 0.36
CA THR A 33 -7.24 -6.44 1.24
C THR A 33 -7.30 -6.02 2.70
N ASP A 34 -7.74 -6.94 3.56
CA ASP A 34 -7.55 -6.92 5.02
C ASP A 34 -6.35 -7.78 5.45
N PHE A 35 -5.56 -8.22 4.47
CA PHE A 35 -4.45 -9.12 4.58
C PHE A 35 -4.78 -10.48 5.25
N GLY A 36 -6.02 -10.94 5.11
CA GLY A 36 -6.50 -12.17 5.73
C GLY A 36 -6.77 -12.07 7.23
N LEU A 37 -6.58 -10.89 7.84
CA LEU A 37 -6.68 -10.71 9.30
C LEU A 37 -8.09 -10.39 9.80
N GLY A 38 -9.08 -10.28 8.91
CA GLY A 38 -10.49 -10.09 9.28
C GLY A 38 -10.82 -8.74 9.94
N ASN A 39 -9.91 -7.77 9.90
CA ASN A 39 -10.12 -6.43 10.47
C ASN A 39 -9.54 -5.35 9.57
N PHE A 40 -10.25 -5.07 8.47
CA PHE A 40 -9.84 -4.10 7.47
C PHE A 40 -9.53 -2.72 8.05
N LYS A 41 -10.35 -2.21 8.99
CA LYS A 41 -10.17 -0.89 9.59
C LYS A 41 -8.83 -0.73 10.32
N LYS A 42 -8.36 -1.80 10.97
CA LYS A 42 -7.07 -1.81 11.67
C LYS A 42 -5.93 -2.16 10.72
N CYS A 43 -6.14 -3.16 9.87
CA CYS A 43 -5.15 -3.69 8.96
C CYS A 43 -5.77 -3.89 7.59
N GLY A 44 -5.35 -3.09 6.62
CA GLY A 44 -5.90 -3.16 5.28
C GLY A 44 -5.32 -2.12 4.34
N LEU A 45 -5.60 -2.30 3.07
CA LEU A 45 -5.15 -1.43 2.00
C LEU A 45 -6.16 -1.44 0.86
N VAL A 46 -6.37 -0.26 0.27
CA VAL A 46 -7.08 -0.12 -1.01
C VAL A 46 -6.09 0.42 -2.02
N LEU A 47 -6.03 -0.18 -3.20
CA LEU A 47 -5.18 0.30 -4.28
C LEU A 47 -5.83 0.12 -5.65
N VAL A 48 -5.29 0.86 -6.61
CA VAL A 48 -5.58 0.71 -8.04
C VAL A 48 -4.25 0.50 -8.74
N ASN A 49 -4.12 -0.59 -9.49
CA ASN A 49 -2.99 -0.80 -10.39
C ASN A 49 -3.18 0.08 -11.62
N LEU A 50 -2.28 1.06 -11.80
CA LEU A 50 -2.30 2.01 -12.92
C LEU A 50 -1.46 1.50 -14.09
N ALA A 51 -0.34 0.83 -13.81
CA ALA A 51 0.51 0.17 -14.80
C ALA A 51 1.05 -1.16 -14.25
N GLU A 52 1.04 -2.19 -15.09
CA GLU A 52 1.59 -3.53 -14.80
C GLU A 52 2.41 -3.99 -16.03
N GLN A 53 3.67 -3.55 -16.10
CA GLN A 53 4.59 -3.88 -17.20
C GLN A 53 5.75 -4.77 -16.71
N PRO A 54 6.41 -5.53 -17.61
CA PRO A 54 7.56 -6.36 -17.26
C PRO A 54 8.74 -5.61 -16.62
N GLU A 55 8.85 -4.31 -16.84
CA GLU A 55 9.94 -3.47 -16.35
C GLU A 55 9.51 -2.59 -15.16
N TYR A 56 8.26 -2.12 -15.14
CA TYR A 56 7.76 -1.17 -14.16
C TYR A 56 6.28 -1.34 -13.80
N CYS A 57 5.93 -0.90 -12.60
CA CYS A 57 4.56 -0.82 -12.14
C CYS A 57 4.26 0.54 -11.52
N GLU A 58 2.99 0.94 -11.56
CA GLU A 58 2.49 2.12 -10.85
C GLU A 58 1.19 1.76 -10.14
N LYS A 59 1.06 2.21 -8.88
CA LYS A 59 -0.17 2.09 -8.10
C LYS A 59 -0.52 3.41 -7.44
N VAL A 60 -1.82 3.66 -7.30
CA VAL A 60 -2.34 4.67 -6.36
C VAL A 60 -3.11 3.96 -5.26
N MET A 61 -2.85 4.34 -4.02
CA MET A 61 -3.34 3.67 -2.83
C MET A 61 -4.04 4.66 -1.91
N TYR A 62 -5.02 4.14 -1.17
CA TYR A 62 -5.70 4.82 -0.09
C TYR A 62 -5.44 4.09 1.22
N VAL A 63 -4.93 4.83 2.21
CA VAL A 63 -4.64 4.32 3.55
C VAL A 63 -5.48 5.12 4.55
N GLY A 64 -6.41 4.45 5.24
CA GLY A 64 -7.23 5.08 6.29
C GLY A 64 -6.41 5.47 7.53
N ARG A 65 -6.94 6.37 8.36
CA ARG A 65 -6.28 6.80 9.60
C ARG A 65 -5.91 5.61 10.48
N ASN A 66 -4.63 5.51 10.83
CA ASN A 66 -4.06 4.42 11.63
C ASN A 66 -4.27 3.01 11.05
N GLN A 67 -4.78 2.89 9.82
CA GLN A 67 -4.87 1.62 9.12
C GLN A 67 -3.45 1.19 8.73
N VAL A 68 -3.08 -0.02 9.09
CA VAL A 68 -1.74 -0.56 8.87
C VAL A 68 -1.71 -1.42 7.62
N THR A 69 -0.71 -1.21 6.77
CA THR A 69 -0.22 -2.23 5.84
C THR A 69 0.90 -2.99 6.54
N PRO A 70 0.74 -4.30 6.84
CA PRO A 70 1.64 -5.08 7.68
C PRO A 70 3.10 -5.04 7.26
N GLU A 71 3.98 -5.31 8.23
CA GLU A 71 5.41 -5.53 7.98
C GLU A 71 5.63 -6.62 6.91
N HIS A 72 6.25 -6.22 5.81
CA HIS A 72 6.67 -7.11 4.74
C HIS A 72 7.94 -6.59 4.06
N TYR A 73 8.55 -7.43 3.24
CA TYR A 73 9.59 -7.02 2.31
C TYR A 73 9.39 -7.68 0.95
N HIS A 74 10.04 -7.12 -0.05
CA HIS A 74 10.14 -7.69 -1.39
C HIS A 74 11.53 -8.24 -1.65
N ALA A 75 11.64 -9.44 -2.22
CA ALA A 75 12.92 -10.02 -2.60
C ALA A 75 13.43 -9.44 -3.92
N ALA A 76 12.52 -9.17 -4.88
CA ALA A 76 12.85 -8.69 -6.21
C ALA A 76 12.42 -7.25 -6.47
N LYS A 77 11.29 -6.79 -5.93
CA LYS A 77 10.79 -5.44 -6.17
C LYS A 77 11.66 -4.39 -5.48
N LYS A 78 11.90 -3.30 -6.21
CA LYS A 78 12.37 -2.02 -5.68
C LYS A 78 11.26 -1.01 -5.95
N GLU A 79 10.90 -0.23 -4.95
CA GLU A 79 9.75 0.67 -5.04
C GLU A 79 10.04 2.02 -4.40
N ASP A 80 9.41 3.04 -4.95
CA ASP A 80 9.23 4.31 -4.32
C ASP A 80 7.85 4.37 -3.69
N ILE A 81 7.80 4.58 -2.38
CA ILE A 81 6.57 4.90 -1.66
C ILE A 81 6.49 6.41 -1.52
N ILE A 82 5.42 6.98 -2.07
CA ILE A 82 5.26 8.42 -2.25
C ILE A 82 4.01 8.87 -1.49
N CYS A 83 4.15 9.78 -0.52
CA CYS A 83 2.98 10.40 0.10
C CYS A 83 2.43 11.48 -0.83
N ARG A 84 1.39 11.16 -1.60
CA ARG A 84 0.76 12.11 -2.53
C ARG A 84 -0.16 13.10 -1.80
N TRP A 85 -0.80 12.66 -0.72
CA TRP A 85 -1.60 13.52 0.15
C TRP A 85 -1.62 13.03 1.60
N GLY A 86 -1.68 13.95 2.56
CA GLY A 86 -1.74 13.66 3.99
C GLY A 86 -0.36 13.49 4.63
N ARG A 87 -0.28 12.56 5.59
CA ARG A 87 0.95 12.16 6.29
C ARG A 87 1.02 10.65 6.40
N LEU A 88 2.11 10.05 5.94
CA LEU A 88 2.36 8.62 5.97
C LEU A 88 3.54 8.31 6.90
N ALA A 89 3.34 7.43 7.87
CA ALA A 89 4.43 6.88 8.66
C ALA A 89 4.89 5.56 8.06
N ILE A 90 6.20 5.39 7.90
CA ILE A 90 6.84 4.17 7.42
C ILE A 90 7.79 3.68 8.51
N ASP A 91 7.53 2.50 9.04
CA ASP A 91 8.35 1.84 10.04
C ASP A 91 9.30 0.84 9.36
N LEU A 92 10.60 1.13 9.42
CA LEU A 92 11.63 0.25 8.86
C LEU A 92 12.10 -0.78 9.89
N ARG A 93 12.34 -2.00 9.43
CA ARG A 93 12.85 -3.12 10.21
C ARG A 93 14.12 -3.70 9.56
N SER A 94 15.19 -3.73 10.34
CA SER A 94 16.47 -4.33 9.95
C SER A 94 17.23 -4.75 11.19
N ARG A 95 18.22 -5.64 11.01
CA ARG A 95 19.20 -5.96 12.07
C ARG A 95 20.15 -4.79 12.37
N LYS A 96 20.28 -3.83 11.46
CA LYS A 96 21.08 -2.62 11.63
C LYS A 96 20.24 -1.53 12.33
N ARG A 97 20.91 -0.61 13.04
CA ARG A 97 20.29 0.56 13.69
C ARG A 97 19.76 1.62 12.70
N ALA A 98 20.25 1.59 11.46
CA ALA A 98 19.80 2.45 10.37
C ALA A 98 19.96 1.74 9.03
N VAL A 99 19.17 2.16 8.05
CA VAL A 99 19.27 1.72 6.65
C VAL A 99 19.55 2.94 5.79
N ARG A 100 20.54 2.85 4.90
CA ARG A 100 20.85 3.92 3.95
C ARG A 100 19.90 3.84 2.77
N LEU A 101 18.97 4.78 2.67
CA LEU A 101 17.93 4.84 1.64
C LEU A 101 17.91 6.22 0.99
N GLN A 102 17.31 6.33 -0.19
CA GLN A 102 17.02 7.63 -0.78
C GLN A 102 15.70 8.16 -0.21
N VAL A 103 15.74 9.36 0.34
CA VAL A 103 14.56 10.13 0.73
C VAL A 103 14.55 11.40 -0.11
N ASN A 104 13.51 11.60 -0.92
CA ASN A 104 13.44 12.68 -1.90
C ASN A 104 14.65 12.73 -2.86
N GLY A 105 15.21 11.57 -3.21
CA GLY A 105 16.38 11.46 -4.10
C GLY A 105 17.74 11.58 -3.42
N GLU A 106 17.80 11.96 -2.14
CA GLU A 106 19.06 12.08 -1.40
C GLU A 106 19.28 10.88 -0.48
N TYR A 107 20.51 10.36 -0.44
CA TYR A 107 20.84 9.29 0.50
C TYR A 107 20.86 9.78 1.95
N ARG A 108 20.06 9.14 2.80
CA ARG A 108 20.01 9.39 4.25
C ARG A 108 20.13 8.07 5.02
N ASN A 109 20.74 8.13 6.21
CA ASN A 109 20.71 7.02 7.15
C ASN A 109 19.39 7.08 7.94
N VAL A 110 18.39 6.31 7.50
CA VAL A 110 17.07 6.28 8.13
C VAL A 110 17.11 5.33 9.33
N PRO A 111 16.82 5.80 10.56
CA PRO A 111 16.83 4.94 11.74
C PRO A 111 15.81 3.80 11.63
N THR A 112 16.17 2.63 12.14
CA THR A 112 15.23 1.52 12.33
C THR A 112 14.57 1.64 13.70
N GLY A 113 13.33 1.14 13.82
CA GLY A 113 12.57 1.21 15.08
C GLY A 113 11.99 2.59 15.41
N LYS A 114 12.19 3.59 14.55
CA LYS A 114 11.47 4.87 14.58
C LYS A 114 10.78 5.10 13.23
N PRO A 115 9.53 5.59 13.20
CA PRO A 115 8.85 5.84 11.93
C PRO A 115 9.52 6.98 11.14
N LEU A 116 9.82 6.74 9.87
CA LEU A 116 10.04 7.80 8.88
C LEU A 116 8.68 8.38 8.52
N VAL A 117 8.47 9.68 8.78
CA VAL A 117 7.21 10.34 8.44
C VAL A 117 7.37 11.12 7.14
N LEU A 118 6.65 10.70 6.11
CA LEU A 118 6.52 11.41 4.84
C LEU A 118 5.32 12.36 4.89
N ARG A 119 5.55 13.62 4.50
CA ARG A 119 4.53 14.63 4.22
C ARG A 119 4.12 14.56 2.76
N SER A 120 3.02 15.24 2.42
CA SER A 120 2.57 15.35 1.03
C SER A 120 3.70 15.88 0.13
N GLY A 121 3.97 15.17 -0.96
CA GLY A 121 5.07 15.44 -1.90
C GLY A 121 6.35 14.67 -1.62
N GLU A 122 6.52 14.08 -0.42
CA GLU A 122 7.74 13.35 -0.06
C GLU A 122 7.68 11.87 -0.45
N ARG A 123 8.85 11.29 -0.75
CA ARG A 123 9.01 9.87 -1.07
C ARG A 123 10.22 9.25 -0.41
N VAL A 124 10.17 7.93 -0.25
CA VAL A 124 11.32 7.09 0.07
C VAL A 124 11.46 5.97 -0.96
N THR A 125 12.69 5.69 -1.38
CA THR A 125 13.01 4.51 -2.20
C THR A 125 13.33 3.34 -1.28
N LEU A 126 12.46 2.35 -1.25
CA LEU A 126 12.65 1.09 -0.55
C LEU A 126 13.36 0.11 -1.48
N VAL A 127 14.56 -0.30 -1.08
CA VAL A 127 15.33 -1.32 -1.80
C VAL A 127 14.94 -2.72 -1.32
N ARG A 128 15.25 -3.72 -2.15
CA ARG A 128 15.00 -5.14 -1.88
C ARG A 128 15.40 -5.54 -0.46
N ARG A 129 14.57 -6.38 0.16
CA ARG A 129 14.77 -6.96 1.50
C ARG A 129 14.82 -5.95 2.65
N VAL A 130 14.40 -4.71 2.43
CA VAL A 130 14.14 -3.76 3.51
C VAL A 130 12.70 -3.96 3.96
N ALA A 131 12.55 -4.58 5.13
CA ALA A 131 11.25 -4.80 5.73
C ALA A 131 10.64 -3.47 6.19
N HIS A 132 9.38 -3.27 5.86
CA HIS A 132 8.68 -2.02 6.08
C HIS A 132 7.20 -2.26 6.36
N GLU A 133 6.63 -1.37 7.16
CA GLU A 133 5.21 -1.28 7.51
C GLU A 133 4.80 0.19 7.32
N PHE A 134 3.58 0.47 6.87
CA PHE A 134 3.13 1.86 6.78
C PHE A 134 1.68 2.08 7.22
N ARG A 135 1.41 3.29 7.71
CA ARG A 135 0.08 3.75 8.15
C ARG A 135 -0.12 5.24 7.92
N ALA A 136 -1.35 5.66 7.69
CA ALA A 136 -1.66 7.09 7.64
C ALA A 136 -1.75 7.69 9.05
N LEU A 137 -1.10 8.84 9.26
CA LEU A 137 -1.21 9.63 10.49
C LEU A 137 -2.33 10.67 10.41
N SER A 138 -2.63 11.14 9.19
CA SER A 138 -3.79 11.99 8.90
C SER A 138 -5.09 11.17 8.86
N LYS A 139 -6.24 11.84 8.62
CA LYS A 139 -7.55 11.16 8.45
C LYS A 139 -7.48 10.03 7.41
N TYR A 140 -6.68 10.22 6.37
CA TYR A 140 -6.24 9.21 5.42
C TYR A 140 -4.98 9.72 4.74
N ALA A 141 -4.31 8.87 3.97
CA ALA A 141 -3.25 9.27 3.05
C ALA A 141 -3.57 8.73 1.65
N ILE A 142 -3.24 9.53 0.63
CA ILE A 142 -3.11 9.00 -0.74
C ILE A 142 -1.63 8.69 -0.92
N VAL A 143 -1.34 7.44 -1.29
CA VAL A 143 0.03 6.95 -1.44
C VAL A 143 0.22 6.50 -2.87
N GLY A 144 1.27 6.98 -3.53
CA GLY A 144 1.71 6.46 -4.82
C GLY A 144 2.78 5.40 -4.61
N GLU A 145 2.78 4.41 -5.48
CA GLU A 145 3.87 3.45 -5.66
C GLU A 145 4.37 3.57 -7.09
N VAL A 146 5.67 3.76 -7.28
CA VAL A 146 6.35 3.58 -8.57
C VAL A 146 7.45 2.56 -8.34
N SER A 147 7.40 1.43 -9.04
CA SER A 147 8.29 0.32 -8.74
C SER A 147 8.82 -0.33 -10.00
N THR A 148 9.85 -1.16 -9.84
CA THR A 148 10.13 -2.23 -10.80
C THR A 148 8.94 -3.20 -10.87
N ALA A 149 8.97 -4.13 -11.83
CA ALA A 149 7.99 -5.21 -11.93
C ALA A 149 7.65 -5.83 -10.56
N ASN A 150 6.36 -6.06 -10.36
CA ASN A 150 5.78 -6.48 -9.11
C ASN A 150 5.04 -7.81 -9.32
N ASP A 151 5.52 -8.87 -8.68
CA ASP A 151 4.79 -10.14 -8.56
C ASP A 151 4.08 -10.17 -7.20
N ASP A 152 2.82 -9.71 -7.17
CA ASP A 152 2.03 -9.67 -5.94
C ASP A 152 1.76 -11.05 -5.33
N ARG A 153 1.87 -12.13 -6.12
CA ARG A 153 1.60 -13.50 -5.65
C ARG A 153 2.78 -14.10 -4.92
N HIS A 154 4.02 -13.77 -5.32
CA HIS A 154 5.21 -14.47 -4.82
C HIS A 154 6.29 -13.56 -4.21
N ASP A 155 6.25 -12.24 -4.42
CA ASP A 155 7.29 -11.33 -3.95
C ASP A 155 6.89 -10.55 -2.67
N ASN A 156 5.82 -10.97 -2.01
CA ASN A 156 5.36 -10.40 -0.74
C ASN A 156 5.72 -11.33 0.42
N TYR A 157 6.79 -11.01 1.14
CA TYR A 157 7.23 -11.79 2.29
C TYR A 157 6.78 -11.13 3.59
N PHE A 158 5.69 -11.65 4.15
CA PHE A 158 5.18 -11.23 5.46
C PHE A 158 5.87 -11.99 6.58
N LYS A 159 6.24 -11.27 7.65
CA LYS A 159 6.84 -11.90 8.83
C LYS A 159 5.83 -12.70 9.64
N ASN A 160 4.60 -12.21 9.74
CA ASN A 160 3.51 -12.94 10.37
C ASN A 160 2.89 -13.91 9.35
N LYS A 161 2.91 -15.22 9.67
CA LYS A 161 2.38 -16.28 8.80
C LYS A 161 0.86 -16.27 8.65
N GLU A 162 0.15 -15.57 9.53
CA GLU A 162 -1.30 -15.38 9.43
C GLU A 162 -1.66 -14.31 8.39
N VAL A 163 -0.69 -13.50 7.95
CA VAL A 163 -0.89 -12.43 6.98
C VAL A 163 -0.84 -13.01 5.57
N GLY A 164 -1.95 -12.91 4.86
CA GLY A 164 -2.08 -13.25 3.45
C GLY A 164 -2.18 -12.01 2.57
N ARG A 165 -1.80 -12.10 1.29
CA ARG A 165 -1.93 -10.96 0.36
C ARG A 165 -3.39 -10.64 0.01
N PHE A 166 -4.22 -11.67 -0.11
CA PHE A 166 -5.62 -11.57 -0.53
C PHE A 166 -6.56 -12.07 0.56
N SER A 167 -7.70 -11.40 0.68
CA SER A 167 -8.75 -11.72 1.65
C SER A 167 -9.70 -12.78 1.10
N ARG A 168 -10.20 -13.67 1.96
CA ARG A 168 -11.42 -14.44 1.64
C ARG A 168 -12.62 -13.50 1.61
N ILE A 169 -13.41 -13.55 0.53
CA ILE A 169 -14.58 -12.68 0.34
C ILE A 169 -15.87 -13.44 0.73
N VAL A 170 -16.75 -12.74 1.44
CA VAL A 170 -18.15 -13.16 1.71
C VAL A 170 -19.06 -12.27 0.89
N GLU A 171 -19.78 -12.86 -0.06
CA GLU A 171 -20.65 -12.14 -1.02
C GLU A 171 -22.02 -11.80 -0.41
N ASP A 172 -22.05 -10.80 0.46
CA ASP A 172 -23.26 -10.33 1.14
C ASP A 172 -24.04 -9.25 0.37
N GLU A 173 -23.47 -8.66 -0.69
CA GLU A 173 -24.15 -7.76 -1.63
C GLU A 173 -23.53 -7.83 -3.03
N LYS A 174 -24.14 -7.17 -4.02
CA LYS A 174 -23.58 -7.12 -5.39
C LYS A 174 -22.26 -6.34 -5.43
N PRO A 175 -21.23 -6.80 -6.16
CA PRO A 175 -19.98 -6.07 -6.29
C PRO A 175 -20.16 -4.78 -7.11
N LEU A 176 -19.51 -3.69 -6.69
CA LEU A 176 -19.44 -2.44 -7.47
C LEU A 176 -18.47 -2.53 -8.65
N VAL A 177 -17.40 -3.29 -8.48
CA VAL A 177 -16.30 -3.48 -9.45
C VAL A 177 -15.76 -4.90 -9.31
N LYS A 178 -15.07 -5.38 -10.34
CA LYS A 178 -14.22 -6.58 -10.25
C LYS A 178 -12.89 -6.22 -9.59
N LEU A 179 -12.39 -7.09 -8.71
CA LEU A 179 -11.09 -6.95 -8.07
C LEU A 179 -10.00 -7.71 -8.83
N VAL A 180 -8.74 -7.33 -8.62
CA VAL A 180 -7.56 -8.09 -9.09
C VAL A 180 -7.60 -9.55 -8.63
N SER A 181 -8.10 -9.80 -7.42
CA SER A 181 -8.21 -11.12 -6.82
C SER A 181 -9.31 -12.00 -7.42
N ASP A 182 -10.22 -11.45 -8.23
CA ASP A 182 -11.32 -12.20 -8.86
C ASP A 182 -10.86 -12.95 -10.13
N LYS A 183 -9.56 -12.89 -10.48
CA LYS A 183 -8.95 -13.54 -11.65
C LYS A 183 -8.43 -14.94 -11.38
#